data_AF-Q5UWQ0-F1
#
_entry.id   AF-Q5UWQ0-F1
#
_cell.length_a   1.000
_cell.length_b   1.000
_cell.length_c   1.000
_cell.angle_alpha   90.00
_cell.angle_beta   90.00
_cell.angle_gamma   90.00
#
_symmetry.space_group_name_H-M   'P 1'
#
loop_
_entity.id
_entity.type
_entity.pdbx_description
1 polymer ?
#
loop_
_entity_poly.entity_id
_entity_poly.type
_entity_poly.pdbx_seq_one_letter_code
_entity_poly.pdbx_strand_id
1 'polypeptide(L)'
;MSTTAPSFEEYDFDRGDHVRVDWTDGDDPLDAVVGTVTEISRSGGNVIVAVEAADDQYPERSIYGGTHDCAPEWVEPIEQS
;
A
#
# COMPACT_ATOMS: atom_id res chain seq x y z
N MET A 1 23.08 10.56 11.43
CA MET A 1 21.95 9.78 10.88
C MET A 1 21.35 10.63 9.79
N SER A 2 21.42 10.21 8.53
CA SER A 2 20.79 10.96 7.44
C SER A 2 19.28 10.86 7.60
N THR A 3 18.66 11.95 8.02
CA THR A 3 17.21 12.10 8.21
C THR A 3 16.52 12.44 6.89
N THR A 4 16.88 11.74 5.82
CA THR A 4 16.17 11.92 4.54
C THR A 4 14.78 11.32 4.73
N ALA A 5 13.72 12.01 4.32
CA ALA A 5 12.40 11.39 4.23
C ALA A 5 12.46 10.24 3.21
N PRO A 6 11.68 9.15 3.37
CA PRO A 6 11.59 8.15 2.31
C PRO A 6 11.03 8.80 1.03
N SER A 7 11.48 8.35 -0.13
CA SER A 7 10.96 8.77 -1.43
C SER A 7 10.56 7.56 -2.26
N PHE A 8 9.71 7.80 -3.27
CA PHE A 8 9.26 6.77 -4.20
C PHE A 8 10.34 6.36 -5.21
N GLU A 9 11.40 7.16 -5.38
CA GLU A 9 12.47 6.96 -6.38
C GLU A 9 13.22 5.62 -6.25
N GLU A 10 13.11 4.94 -5.10
CA GLU A 10 13.74 3.65 -4.83
C GLU A 10 12.83 2.45 -5.21
N TYR A 11 11.62 2.70 -5.70
CA TYR A 11 10.57 1.69 -5.93
C TYR A 11 9.99 1.78 -7.35
N ASP A 12 9.36 0.69 -7.80
CA ASP A 12 8.70 0.60 -9.11
C ASP A 12 7.27 1.16 -9.13
N PHE A 13 6.86 1.88 -8.08
CA PHE A 13 5.56 2.53 -7.96
C PHE A 13 5.71 3.96 -7.41
N ASP A 14 4.77 4.81 -7.80
CA ASP A 14 4.66 6.19 -7.37
C ASP A 14 3.33 6.46 -6.64
N ARG A 15 3.26 7.62 -6.00
CA ARG A 15 2.00 8.12 -5.46
C ARG A 15 0.96 8.28 -6.58
N GLY A 16 -0.20 7.67 -6.39
CA GLY A 16 -1.30 7.66 -7.36
C GLY A 16 -1.35 6.40 -8.22
N ASP A 17 -0.34 5.54 -8.15
CA ASP A 17 -0.35 4.28 -8.89
C ASP A 17 -1.35 3.29 -8.31
N HIS A 18 -1.92 2.50 -9.20
CA HIS A 18 -2.81 1.40 -8.86
C HIS A 18 -1.99 0.12 -8.67
N VAL A 19 -2.08 -0.47 -7.49
CA VAL A 19 -1.19 -1.55 -7.06
C VAL A 19 -1.98 -2.71 -6.47
N ARG A 20 -1.35 -3.89 -6.49
CA ARG A 20 -1.73 -5.05 -5.67
C ARG A 20 -0.72 -5.14 -4.53
N VAL A 21 -1.21 -5.32 -3.32
CA VAL A 21 -0.39 -5.57 -2.14
C VAL A 21 -0.61 -7.03 -1.73
N ASP A 22 0.48 -7.79 -1.58
CA ASP A 22 0.42 -9.11 -0.93
C ASP A 22 0.09 -8.91 0.55
N TRP A 23 -1.05 -9.47 0.97
CA TRP A 23 -1.58 -9.33 2.33
C TRP A 23 -1.71 -10.68 3.04
N THR A 24 -1.05 -11.72 2.52
CA THR A 24 -1.11 -13.08 3.07
C THR A 24 -0.70 -13.15 4.55
N ASP A 25 0.27 -12.33 4.97
CA ASP A 25 0.74 -12.22 6.35
C ASP A 25 0.07 -11.09 7.16
N GLY A 26 -0.92 -10.41 6.58
CA GLY A 26 -1.63 -9.30 7.20
C GLY A 26 -2.89 -9.72 7.97
N ASP A 27 -3.44 -8.80 8.78
CA ASP A 27 -4.64 -9.04 9.60
C ASP A 27 -5.92 -8.58 8.85
N ASP A 28 -6.15 -9.18 7.68
CA ASP A 28 -7.31 -8.92 6.81
C ASP A 28 -7.94 -10.25 6.35
N PRO A 29 -9.25 -10.32 6.09
CA PRO A 29 -9.86 -11.50 5.48
C PRO A 29 -9.38 -11.83 4.06
N LEU A 30 -8.73 -10.90 3.36
CA LEU A 30 -8.19 -11.09 2.02
C LEU A 30 -6.68 -11.27 2.04
N ASP A 31 -6.18 -12.20 1.23
CA ASP A 31 -4.73 -12.40 1.02
C ASP A 31 -4.09 -11.31 0.14
N ALA A 32 -4.87 -10.34 -0.36
CA ALA A 32 -4.36 -9.23 -1.14
C ALA A 32 -5.25 -7.99 -1.05
N VAL A 33 -4.62 -6.83 -1.05
CA VAL A 33 -5.28 -5.51 -1.14
C VAL A 33 -5.01 -4.93 -2.53
N VAL A 34 -6.04 -4.44 -3.22
CA VAL A 34 -5.92 -3.75 -4.51
C VAL A 34 -6.36 -2.33 -4.30
N GLY A 35 -5.51 -1.36 -4.65
CA GLY A 35 -5.79 0.02 -4.29
C GLY A 35 -4.85 1.02 -4.92
N THR A 36 -4.94 2.25 -4.44
CA THR A 36 -4.13 3.37 -4.92
C THR A 36 -3.10 3.78 -3.87
N VAL A 37 -1.84 3.92 -4.27
CA VAL A 37 -0.78 4.43 -3.38
C VAL A 37 -1.04 5.89 -3.03
N THR A 38 -1.15 6.21 -1.74
CA THR A 38 -1.47 7.57 -1.28
C THR A 38 -0.30 8.29 -0.63
N GLU A 39 0.57 7.55 0.07
CA GLU A 39 1.70 8.11 0.83
C GLU A 39 2.83 7.09 1.02
N ILE A 40 4.06 7.60 1.19
CA ILE A 40 5.20 6.86 1.72
C ILE A 40 5.76 7.59 2.93
N SER A 41 5.99 6.87 4.03
CA SER A 41 6.43 7.47 5.29
C SER A 41 7.39 6.55 6.03
N ARG A 42 8.06 7.10 7.06
CA ARG A 42 8.92 6.31 7.96
C ARG A 42 8.25 6.21 9.32
N SER A 43 8.01 4.98 9.78
CA SER A 43 7.46 4.69 11.10
C SER A 43 8.29 3.61 11.79
N GLY A 44 8.72 3.86 13.03
CA GLY A 44 9.54 2.90 13.79
C GLY A 44 10.90 2.53 13.16
N GLY A 45 11.39 3.31 12.20
CA GLY A 45 12.60 3.00 11.42
C GLY A 45 12.35 2.22 10.13
N ASN A 46 11.11 1.76 9.91
CA ASN A 46 10.69 1.07 8.70
C ASN A 46 10.07 2.06 7.71
N VAL A 47 10.19 1.77 6.42
CA VAL A 47 9.45 2.47 5.36
C VAL A 47 8.09 1.82 5.25
N ILE A 48 7.04 2.64 5.21
CA ILE A 48 5.64 2.23 5.12
C ILE A 48 5.02 2.90 3.90
N VAL A 49 4.25 2.13 3.14
CA VAL A 49 3.45 2.61 2.01
C VAL A 49 1.99 2.54 2.41
N ALA A 50 1.28 3.65 2.27
CA ALA A 50 -0.15 3.73 2.48
C ALA A 50 -0.86 3.47 1.15
N VAL A 51 -1.75 2.47 1.12
CA VAL A 51 -2.56 2.10 -0.04
C VAL A 51 -4.03 2.19 0.33
N GLU A 52 -4.77 3.09 -0.33
CA GLU A 52 -6.22 3.17 -0.18
C GLU A 52 -6.87 2.05 -1.01
N ALA A 53 -7.53 1.10 -0.34
CA ALA A 53 -8.20 -0.02 -0.99
C ALA A 53 -9.29 0.48 -1.95
N ALA A 54 -9.49 -0.23 -3.06
CA ALA A 54 -10.53 0.07 -4.03
C ALA A 54 -11.94 -0.04 -3.39
N ASP A 55 -12.83 0.87 -3.78
CA ASP A 55 -14.20 0.96 -3.21
C ASP A 55 -15.02 -0.32 -3.36
N ASP A 56 -14.75 -1.13 -4.39
CA ASP A 56 -15.46 -2.38 -4.69
C ASP A 56 -14.79 -3.63 -4.10
N GLN A 57 -13.60 -3.49 -3.50
CA GLN A 57 -12.88 -4.63 -2.95
C GLN A 57 -13.56 -5.19 -1.70
N TYR A 58 -14.11 -4.31 -0.86
CA TYR A 58 -14.77 -4.69 0.38
C TYR A 58 -16.26 -4.35 0.33
N PRO A 59 -17.12 -5.12 1.03
CA PRO A 59 -18.52 -4.75 1.18
C PRO A 59 -18.67 -3.34 1.78
N GLU A 60 -19.73 -2.64 1.37
CA GLU A 60 -20.07 -1.34 1.95
C GLU A 60 -20.11 -1.44 3.49
N ARG A 61 -19.39 -0.53 4.18
CA ARG A 61 -19.25 -0.48 5.65
C ARG A 61 -18.42 -1.60 6.27
N SER A 62 -17.59 -2.29 5.48
CA SER A 62 -16.54 -3.15 6.01
C SER A 62 -15.56 -2.36 6.87
N ILE A 63 -15.12 -2.95 7.99
CA ILE A 63 -14.06 -2.38 8.83
C ILE A 63 -12.68 -2.49 8.19
N TYR A 64 -12.56 -3.33 7.16
CA TYR A 64 -11.34 -3.62 6.41
C TYR A 64 -11.17 -2.72 5.18
N GLY A 65 -12.17 -1.88 4.86
CA GLY A 65 -12.01 -0.89 3.80
C GLY A 65 -11.12 0.28 4.23
N GLY A 66 -10.63 1.06 3.26
CA GLY A 66 -9.81 2.26 3.48
C GLY A 66 -8.31 2.00 3.35
N THR A 67 -7.51 2.73 4.12
CA THR A 67 -6.06 2.77 3.95
C THR A 67 -5.36 1.62 4.66
N HIS A 68 -4.48 0.95 3.92
CA HIS A 68 -3.65 -0.16 4.36
C HIS A 68 -2.18 0.25 4.37
N ASP A 69 -1.54 0.10 5.52
CA ASP A 69 -0.11 0.38 5.72
C ASP A 69 0.70 -0.90 5.50
N CYS A 70 1.54 -0.93 4.46
CA CYS A 70 2.33 -2.10 4.09
C CYS A 70 3.82 -1.82 3.93
N ALA A 71 4.60 -2.89 3.94
CA ALA A 71 5.99 -2.83 3.52
C ALA A 71 6.06 -2.62 1.99
N PRO A 72 7.03 -1.80 1.49
CA PRO A 72 7.20 -1.59 0.06
C PRO A 72 7.40 -2.88 -0.75
N GLU A 73 8.01 -3.91 -0.15
CA GLU A 73 8.27 -5.19 -0.81
C GLU A 73 7.02 -6.03 -1.06
N TRP A 74 5.88 -5.67 -0.46
CA TRP A 74 4.58 -6.32 -0.71
C TRP A 74 3.83 -5.70 -1.89
N VAL A 75 4.29 -4.56 -2.41
CA VAL A 75 3.58 -3.76 -3.40
C VAL A 75 4.03 -4.14 -4.81
N GLU A 76 3.07 -4.56 -5.63
CA GLU A 76 3.24 -4.88 -7.04
C GLU A 76 2.40 -3.90 -7.90
N PRO A 77 3.03 -3.10 -8.80
CA PRO A 77 2.31 -2.25 -9.74
C PRO A 77 1.40 -3.06 -10.66
N ILE A 78 0.16 -2.61 -10.86
CA ILE A 78 -0.75 -3.21 -11.84
C ILE A 78 -0.65 -2.40 -13.13
N GLU A 79 -0.12 -3.00 -14.20
CA GLU A 79 -0.04 -2.34 -15.50
C GLU A 79 -1.45 -1.97 -16.00
N GLN A 80 -1.70 -0.67 -16.18
CA GLN A 80 -2.89 -0.19 -16.88
C GLN A 80 -2.64 -0.35 -18.39
N SER A 81 -3.17 -1.43 -18.96
CA SER A 81 -3.17 -1.70 -20.41
C SER A 81 -4.05 -0.74 -21.21
#